data_AF-A0A6J1WM21-F1
#
_entry.id   AF-A0A6J1WM21-F1
#
_cell.length_a   1.000
_cell.length_b   1.000
_cell.length_c   1.000
_cell.angle_alpha   90.00
_cell.angle_beta   90.00
_cell.angle_gamma   90.00
#
_symmetry.space_group_name_H-M   'P 1'
#
loop_
_entity.id
_entity.type
_entity.pdbx_description
1 polymer ?
#
loop_
_entity_poly.entity_id
_entity_poly.type
_entity_poly.pdbx_seq_one_letter_code
_entity_poly.pdbx_strand_id
1 'polypeptide(L)'
;MRILQLRCDAHMNELPVPCGPWELWYKDRQSYYNKVLFAGVSWWLFSLFMVIYTESIFLNWGPPAQPGPPSDMVEECDDSDI
;
A
#
# COMPACT_ATOMS: atom_id res chain seq x y z
N MET A 1 21.84 -36.07 -23.33
CA MET A 1 21.87 -34.59 -23.35
C MET A 1 22.75 -34.14 -22.18
N ARG A 2 24.00 -33.72 -22.44
CA ARG A 2 24.97 -33.33 -21.40
C ARG A 2 24.87 -31.81 -21.22
N ILE A 3 24.52 -31.37 -20.02
CA ILE A 3 24.57 -29.96 -19.65
C ILE A 3 26.06 -29.62 -19.52
N LEU A 4 26.57 -28.76 -20.41
CA LEU A 4 27.90 -28.17 -20.27
C LEU A 4 27.91 -27.38 -18.96
N GLN A 5 28.62 -27.89 -17.96
CA GLN A 5 28.93 -27.16 -16.73
C GLN A 5 29.87 -26.01 -17.09
N LEU A 6 29.30 -24.83 -17.38
CA LEU A 6 30.05 -23.59 -17.47
C LEU A 6 30.66 -23.31 -16.09
N ARG A 7 32.00 -23.34 -16.03
CA ARG A 7 32.78 -22.95 -14.86
C ARG A 7 32.50 -21.49 -14.52
N CYS A 8 31.74 -21.27 -13.45
CA CYS A 8 31.52 -19.97 -12.82
C CYS A 8 32.56 -19.82 -11.71
N ASP A 9 33.84 -19.74 -12.08
CA ASP A 9 34.89 -19.50 -11.10
C ASP A 9 34.76 -18.05 -10.63
N ALA A 10 34.44 -17.85 -9.35
CA ALA A 10 34.46 -16.55 -8.72
C ALA A 10 35.92 -16.13 -8.51
N HIS A 11 36.41 -15.20 -9.32
CA HIS A 11 37.69 -14.54 -9.10
C HIS A 11 37.45 -13.26 -8.28
N MET A 12 38.29 -13.01 -7.27
CA MET A 12 38.01 -12.06 -6.17
C MET A 12 37.98 -10.55 -6.55
N ASN A 13 37.95 -10.23 -7.85
CA ASN A 13 37.66 -8.90 -8.41
C ASN A 13 36.32 -8.84 -9.17
N GLU A 14 35.52 -9.92 -9.09
CA GLU A 14 34.39 -10.18 -9.97
C GLU A 14 33.17 -10.48 -9.10
N LEU A 15 32.26 -9.51 -9.02
CA LEU A 15 30.95 -9.70 -8.38
C LEU A 15 30.29 -10.97 -8.93
N PRO A 16 29.56 -11.75 -8.11
CA PRO A 16 28.91 -12.98 -8.57
C PRO A 16 27.98 -12.65 -9.74
N VAL A 17 28.41 -12.98 -10.96
CA VAL A 17 27.59 -12.84 -12.15
C VAL A 17 26.62 -14.01 -12.14
N PRO A 18 25.30 -13.76 -12.13
CA PRO A 18 24.33 -14.83 -12.09
C PRO A 18 24.52 -15.77 -13.28
N CYS A 19 24.71 -17.06 -12.97
CA CYS A 19 24.92 -18.10 -13.97
C CYS A 19 23.58 -18.58 -14.53
N GLY A 20 23.11 -17.90 -15.57
CA GLY A 20 21.87 -18.25 -16.29
C GLY A 20 21.16 -17.03 -16.87
N PRO A 21 20.15 -17.22 -17.74
CA PRO A 21 19.37 -16.12 -18.30
C PRO A 21 18.56 -15.43 -17.19
N TRP A 22 18.98 -14.20 -16.85
CA TRP A 22 18.37 -13.38 -15.80
C TRP A 22 16.86 -13.15 -15.99
N GLU A 23 16.41 -13.11 -17.25
CA GLU A 23 15.03 -12.83 -17.62
C GLU A 23 14.02 -13.81 -16.99
N LEU A 24 14.32 -15.12 -17.00
CA LEU A 24 13.39 -16.13 -16.48
C LEU A 24 13.21 -16.00 -14.97
N TRP A 25 14.31 -15.82 -14.25
CA TRP A 25 14.30 -15.63 -12.80
C TRP A 25 13.59 -14.32 -12.41
N TYR A 26 13.87 -13.23 -13.14
CA TYR A 26 13.28 -11.93 -12.88
C TYR A 26 11.78 -11.92 -13.14
N LYS A 27 11.31 -12.50 -14.25
CA LYS A 27 9.88 -12.60 -14.59
C LYS A 27 9.07 -13.34 -13.51
N ASP A 28 9.61 -14.45 -13.01
CA ASP A 28 8.94 -15.23 -11.96
C ASP A 28 8.82 -14.44 -10.65
N ARG A 29 9.92 -13.78 -10.24
CA ARG A 29 9.92 -12.91 -9.06
C ARG A 29 9.00 -11.70 -9.22
N GLN A 30 9.00 -11.06 -10.39
CA GLN A 30 8.14 -9.92 -10.66
C GLN A 30 6.66 -10.30 -10.60
N SER A 31 6.26 -11.47 -11.11
CA SER A 31 4.89 -12.00 -10.99
C SER A 31 4.47 -12.16 -9.54
N TYR A 32 5.35 -12.72 -8.70
CA TYR A 32 5.10 -12.85 -7.26
C TYR A 32 4.89 -11.49 -6.59
N TYR A 33 5.82 -10.54 -6.78
CA TYR A 33 5.71 -9.23 -6.16
C TYR A 33 4.52 -8.42 -6.66
N ASN A 34 4.16 -8.54 -7.95
CA ASN A 34 2.95 -7.92 -8.47
C ASN A 34 1.70 -8.43 -7.75
N LYS A 35 1.59 -9.74 -7.51
CA LYS A 35 0.46 -10.30 -6.75
C LYS A 35 0.40 -9.76 -5.33
N VAL A 36 1.54 -9.69 -4.64
CA VAL A 36 1.63 -9.13 -3.28
C VAL A 36 1.25 -7.65 -3.29
N LEU A 37 1.72 -6.88 -4.27
CA LEU A 37 1.36 -5.47 -4.43
C LEU A 37 -0.14 -5.30 -4.65
N PHE A 38 -0.74 -6.06 -5.57
CA PHE A 38 -2.18 -6.01 -5.82
C PHE A 38 -3.01 -6.40 -4.59
N ALA A 39 -2.59 -7.43 -3.85
CA ALA A 39 -3.24 -7.82 -2.61
C ALA A 39 -3.11 -6.75 -1.52
N GLY A 40 -1.94 -6.10 -1.41
CA GLY A 40 -1.72 -5.01 -0.46
C GLY A 40 -2.56 -3.78 -0.80
N VAL A 41 -2.59 -3.38 -2.08
CA VAL A 41 -3.40 -2.24 -2.56
C VAL A 41 -4.88 -2.52 -2.38
N SER A 42 -5.37 -3.71 -2.72
CA SER A 42 -6.79 -4.05 -2.54
C SER A 42 -7.19 -4.06 -1.07
N TRP A 43 -6.35 -4.62 -0.20
CA TRP A 43 -6.59 -4.61 1.25
C TRP A 43 -6.60 -3.20 1.83
N TRP A 44 -5.65 -2.36 1.41
CA TRP A 44 -5.58 -0.97 1.83
C TRP A 44 -6.84 -0.20 1.41
N LEU A 45 -7.24 -0.30 0.14
CA LEU A 45 -8.46 0.34 -0.38
C LEU A 45 -9.72 -0.15 0.35
N PHE A 46 -9.83 -1.45 0.59
CA PHE A 46 -10.95 -2.02 1.34
C PHE A 46 -11.02 -1.46 2.77
N SER A 47 -9.87 -1.42 3.47
CA SER A 47 -9.81 -0.88 4.84
C SER A 47 -10.19 0.60 4.89
N LEU A 48 -9.67 1.41 3.97
CA LEU A 48 -9.99 2.83 3.87
C LEU A 48 -11.47 3.03 3.55
N PHE A 49 -12.02 2.25 2.62
CA PHE A 49 -13.43 2.30 2.27
C PHE A 49 -14.32 1.98 3.48
N MET A 50 -13.99 0.95 4.26
CA MET A 50 -14.77 0.59 5.46
C MET A 50 -14.75 1.71 6.50
N VAL A 51 -13.60 2.36 6.73
CA VAL A 51 -13.47 3.48 7.67
C VAL A 51 -14.37 4.66 7.26
N ILE A 52 -14.46 4.95 5.96
CA ILE A 52 -15.36 5.98 5.41
C ILE A 52 -16.82 5.53 5.50
N TYR A 53 -17.12 4.26 5.18
CA TYR A 53 -18.47 3.70 5.19
C TYR A 53 -19.09 3.68 6.59
N THR A 54 -18.30 3.40 7.62
CA THR A 54 -18.76 3.42 9.03
C THR A 54 -18.73 4.82 9.64
N GLU A 55 -18.48 5.86 8.84
CA GLU A 55 -18.43 7.26 9.28
C GLU A 55 -17.44 7.51 10.42
N SER A 56 -16.40 6.66 10.53
CA SER A 56 -15.44 6.72 11.63
C SER A 56 -14.43 7.87 11.50
N ILE A 57 -14.32 8.47 10.32
CA ILE A 57 -13.53 9.67 10.07
C ILE A 57 -14.37 10.71 9.33
N PHE A 58 -14.27 11.96 9.77
CA PHE A 58 -14.84 13.10 9.06
C PHE A 58 -13.78 13.74 8.15
N LEU A 59 -13.92 13.54 6.84
CA LEU A 59 -12.93 13.95 5.85
C LEU A 59 -13.01 15.44 5.45
N ASN A 60 -14.04 16.16 5.89
CA ASN A 60 -14.24 17.59 5.63
C ASN A 60 -13.93 18.00 4.18
N TRP A 61 -14.58 17.35 3.20
CA TRP A 61 -14.31 17.52 1.77
C TRP A 61 -14.57 18.93 1.22
N GLY A 62 -15.19 19.80 2.01
CA GLY A 62 -15.43 21.19 1.67
C GLY A 62 -16.24 21.87 2.77
N PRO A 63 -16.28 23.22 2.78
CA PRO A 63 -17.11 23.94 3.71
C PRO A 63 -18.59 23.58 3.50
N PRO A 64 -19.39 23.49 4.57
CA PRO A 64 -20.83 23.29 4.44
C PRO A 64 -21.45 24.41 3.59
N ALA A 65 -22.43 24.07 2.75
CA ALA A 65 -23.05 25.00 1.81
C ALA A 65 -23.86 26.13 2.48
N GLN A 66 -24.08 26.03 3.79
CA GLN A 66 -24.72 27.05 4.60
C GLN A 66 -23.77 27.42 5.74
N PRO A 67 -23.56 28.72 6.04
CA PRO A 67 -22.92 29.08 7.29
C PRO A 67 -23.77 28.46 8.41
N GLY A 68 -23.12 27.77 9.34
CA GLY A 68 -23.80 27.33 10.55
C GLY A 68 -24.51 28.50 11.21
N PRO A 69 -25.59 28.26 11.97
CA PRO A 69 -26.16 29.30 12.81
C PRO A 69 -25.02 29.97 13.61
N PRO A 70 -25.08 31.30 13.82
CA PRO A 70 -24.00 32.01 14.51
C PRO A 70 -23.73 31.33 15.86
N SER A 71 -22.48 31.38 16.31
CA SER A 71 -22.00 30.58 17.45
C SER A 71 -22.73 30.87 18.76
N ASP A 72 -23.52 31.94 18.82
CA ASP A 72 -24.44 32.34 19.89
C ASP A 72 -25.76 31.54 19.91
N MET A 73 -26.00 30.69 18.91
CA MET A 73 -27.22 29.90 18.71
C MET A 73 -26.97 28.39 18.72
N VAL A 74 -25.74 27.95 19.02
CA VAL A 74 -25.40 26.54 19.23
C VAL A 74 -25.63 26.22 20.70
N GLU A 75 -26.56 25.30 20.99
CA GLU A 75 -26.74 24.77 22.34
C GLU A 75 -25.50 23.92 22.66
N GLU A 76 -24.52 24.52 23.34
CA GLU A 76 -23.37 23.81 23.89
C GLU A 76 -23.91 22.75 24.85
N CYS A 77 -23.63 21.47 24.56
CA CYS A 77 -23.93 20.39 25.50
C CYS A 77 -23.15 20.67 26.78
N ASP A 78 -23.85 21.11 27.81
CA ASP A 78 -23.30 21.32 29.14
C ASP A 78 -23.08 19.96 29.80
N ASP A 79 -21.87 19.41 29.66
CA ASP A 79 -21.45 18.16 30.29
C ASP A 79 -21.32 18.30 31.83
N SER A 80 -21.78 19.39 32.45
CA SER A 80 -21.66 19.62 33.91
C SER A 80 -22.63 18.83 34.79
N ASP A 81 -23.55 18.05 34.21
CA ASP A 81 -24.52 17.20 34.92
C ASP A 81 -24.13 15.70 34.99
N ILE A 82 -22.84 15.35 34.84
CA ILE A 82 -22.27 14.04 35.21
C ILE A 82 -21.18 14.16 36.28
#